data_AF-A0A1W2TPZ4-F1
#
_entry.id   AF-A0A1W2TPZ4-F1
#
_cell.length_a   1.000
_cell.length_b   1.000
_cell.length_c   1.000
_cell.angle_alpha   90.00
_cell.angle_beta   90.00
_cell.angle_gamma   90.00
#
_symmetry.space_group_name_H-M   'P 1'
#
loop_
_entity.id
_entity.type
_entity.pdbx_description
1 polymer ?
#
loop_
_entity_poly.entity_id
_entity_poly.type
_entity_poly.pdbx_seq_one_letter_code
_entity_poly.pdbx_strand_id
1 'polypeptide(L)'
;MAPRRPEKKSKKSGKGVVSRAAAATTGSPSNKPISPQVLVKAAEFQLQEGNVQDAATLAAKALEGSSPGSDDALLALNFLGQVSLELGDFDAARAYLLRAVAIDEDGAKDEGVGGGPDKFLSLAQLSEEGGKDSVGWFEKGAAALKRQVQALEAAGAAKGGKHGSESALLLDELRKKLAMTLCSVAEVYMTDLSWEEDAEQRCESLTTEATLVAPDFAETWQTLANVRISQSRFDDAKAALNRSLELWKDLPPEDPTVPDFPSRVGLARLLMEVELEQEAIEVLERLVGEDDQSVEVWYLGGWGLYVMGEKQKEDKAVEDWKTSWISSRVWLNQCLHLYKLQDYEDERLGEHARELLTAIAKELGEAPEGKDDDDEFAWEDEESDEEMQQ
;
A
#
# COMPACT_ATOMS: atom_id res chain seq x y z
N MET A 1 -17.15 -52.30 -56.17
CA MET A 1 -16.39 -52.75 -57.35
C MET A 1 -15.06 -52.01 -57.38
N ALA A 2 -13.94 -52.73 -57.31
CA ALA A 2 -12.63 -52.18 -57.64
C ALA A 2 -12.38 -52.32 -59.15
N PRO A 3 -11.61 -51.40 -59.75
CA PRO A 3 -10.46 -51.82 -60.54
C PRO A 3 -9.22 -50.96 -60.24
N ARG A 4 -8.13 -51.59 -59.77
CA ARG A 4 -6.91 -52.01 -60.51
C ARG A 4 -5.95 -50.88 -60.87
N ARG A 5 -4.78 -50.90 -60.20
CA ARG A 5 -3.48 -50.37 -60.70
C ARG A 5 -2.98 -51.21 -61.88
N PRO A 6 -2.09 -50.66 -62.72
CA PRO A 6 -0.71 -51.18 -62.72
C PRO A 6 0.40 -50.10 -62.83
N GLU A 7 1.63 -50.60 -62.90
CA GLU A 7 2.92 -50.08 -62.41
C GLU A 7 3.72 -49.08 -63.28
N LYS A 8 4.49 -48.25 -62.55
CA LYS A 8 5.87 -47.73 -62.73
C LYS A 8 6.55 -47.75 -64.11
N LYS A 9 7.14 -46.59 -64.47
CA LYS A 9 8.53 -46.46 -64.97
C LYS A 9 9.15 -45.08 -64.64
N SER A 10 10.48 -45.02 -64.69
CA SER A 10 11.40 -44.23 -63.86
C SER A 10 11.82 -42.84 -64.36
N LYS A 11 12.14 -41.98 -63.37
CA LYS A 11 13.19 -40.93 -63.29
C LYS A 11 13.54 -40.12 -64.55
N LYS A 12 13.30 -38.80 -64.45
CA LYS A 12 14.27 -37.78 -64.90
C LYS A 12 14.26 -36.60 -63.92
N SER A 13 15.45 -36.26 -63.44
CA SER A 13 15.75 -35.20 -62.49
C SER A 13 15.62 -33.82 -63.12
N GLY A 14 14.79 -32.98 -62.53
CA GLY A 14 14.81 -31.52 -62.70
C GLY A 14 15.18 -30.89 -61.37
N LYS A 15 16.49 -30.75 -61.10
CA LYS A 15 16.99 -29.81 -60.08
C LYS A 15 16.81 -28.41 -60.66
N GLY A 16 16.01 -27.58 -60.00
CA GLY A 16 15.92 -26.16 -60.34
C GLY A 16 14.86 -25.48 -59.48
N VAL A 17 15.31 -24.60 -58.61
CA VAL A 17 14.52 -23.55 -57.94
C VAL A 17 13.69 -23.97 -56.71
N VAL A 18 14.32 -24.63 -55.74
CA VAL A 18 14.08 -24.33 -54.31
C VAL A 18 15.34 -24.75 -53.55
N SER A 19 16.15 -23.78 -53.13
CA SER A 19 17.31 -23.87 -52.20
C SER A 19 18.45 -22.96 -52.67
N ARG A 20 18.26 -21.65 -52.59
CA ARG A 20 19.34 -20.65 -52.55
C ARG A 20 18.81 -19.33 -52.01
N ALA A 21 18.35 -19.37 -50.77
CA ALA A 21 18.20 -18.19 -49.91
C ALA A 21 18.41 -18.58 -48.42
N ALA A 22 19.17 -19.64 -48.17
CA ALA A 22 19.54 -20.12 -46.83
C ALA A 22 21.07 -20.32 -46.71
N ALA A 23 21.84 -19.46 -47.38
CA ALA A 23 23.30 -19.52 -47.36
C ALA A 23 23.90 -18.13 -47.66
N ALA A 24 23.60 -17.14 -46.81
CA ALA A 24 24.39 -15.91 -46.70
C ALA A 24 23.97 -15.07 -45.48
N THR A 25 24.04 -15.63 -44.27
CA THR A 25 24.29 -14.87 -43.03
C THR A 25 24.77 -15.85 -41.95
N THR A 26 25.94 -16.45 -42.16
CA THR A 26 26.77 -16.88 -41.03
C THR A 26 27.40 -15.62 -40.44
N GLY A 27 26.60 -14.82 -39.76
CA GLY A 27 27.09 -13.94 -38.71
C GLY A 27 27.08 -14.76 -37.43
N SER A 28 28.22 -14.88 -36.76
CA SER A 28 28.25 -15.31 -35.36
C SER A 28 27.13 -14.60 -34.59
N PRO A 29 26.44 -15.25 -33.62
CA PRO A 29 25.63 -14.48 -32.69
C PRO A 29 26.59 -13.46 -32.09
N SER A 30 26.32 -12.18 -32.29
CA SER A 30 27.13 -11.13 -31.70
C SER A 30 26.97 -11.29 -30.20
N ASN A 31 27.92 -11.96 -29.56
CA ASN A 31 28.00 -12.18 -28.13
C ASN A 31 28.42 -10.85 -27.45
N LYS A 32 27.70 -9.77 -27.76
CA LYS A 32 27.85 -8.51 -27.06
C LYS A 32 27.31 -8.78 -25.65
N PRO A 33 28.12 -8.55 -24.59
CA PRO A 33 27.61 -8.65 -23.24
C PRO A 33 26.39 -7.75 -23.12
N ILE A 34 25.28 -8.31 -22.62
CA ILE A 34 24.07 -7.54 -22.34
C ILE A 34 24.44 -6.55 -21.25
N SER A 35 24.17 -5.26 -21.46
CA SER A 35 24.50 -4.24 -20.48
C SER A 35 23.68 -4.43 -19.20
N PRO A 36 24.25 -4.15 -18.00
CA PRO A 36 23.52 -4.23 -16.74
C PRO A 36 22.16 -3.52 -16.76
N GLN A 37 22.06 -2.34 -17.37
CA GLN A 37 20.81 -1.59 -17.51
C GLN A 37 19.70 -2.36 -18.25
N VAL A 38 20.06 -3.15 -19.26
CA VAL A 38 19.09 -3.96 -20.02
C VAL A 38 18.64 -5.15 -19.19
N LEU A 39 19.51 -5.71 -18.37
CA LEU A 39 19.16 -6.78 -17.44
C LEU A 39 18.23 -6.27 -16.33
N VAL A 40 18.46 -5.08 -15.78
CA VAL A 40 17.55 -4.47 -14.80
C VAL A 40 16.18 -4.19 -15.43
N LYS A 41 16.11 -3.61 -16.62
CA LYS A 41 14.82 -3.42 -17.33
C LYS A 41 14.08 -4.72 -17.62
N ALA A 42 14.80 -5.78 -17.96
CA ALA A 42 14.20 -7.10 -18.12
C ALA A 42 13.70 -7.66 -16.79
N ALA A 43 14.41 -7.37 -15.68
CA ALA A 43 14.02 -7.76 -14.34
C ALA A 43 12.78 -6.99 -13.86
N GLU A 44 12.68 -5.68 -14.13
CA GLU A 44 11.47 -4.86 -13.88
C GLU A 44 10.24 -5.47 -14.56
N PHE A 45 10.38 -5.89 -15.82
CA PHE A 45 9.30 -6.57 -16.54
C PHE A 45 8.90 -7.91 -15.87
N GLN A 46 9.88 -8.69 -15.40
CA GLN A 46 9.56 -9.94 -14.67
C GLN A 46 8.85 -9.67 -13.35
N LEU A 47 9.22 -8.59 -12.65
CA LEU A 47 8.56 -8.21 -11.41
C LEU A 47 7.10 -7.81 -11.65
N GLN A 48 6.83 -7.05 -12.71
CA GLN A 48 5.47 -6.66 -13.11
C GLN A 48 4.58 -7.86 -13.47
N GLU A 49 5.16 -8.93 -14.02
CA GLU A 49 4.45 -10.18 -14.34
C GLU A 49 4.31 -11.10 -13.11
N GLY A 50 4.78 -10.69 -11.93
CA GLY A 50 4.75 -11.49 -10.69
C GLY A 50 5.86 -12.55 -10.59
N ASN A 51 6.80 -12.58 -11.53
CA ASN A 51 7.92 -13.54 -11.55
C ASN A 51 9.10 -13.01 -10.71
N VAL A 52 8.87 -12.81 -9.41
CA VAL A 52 9.80 -12.15 -8.48
C VAL A 52 11.18 -12.84 -8.45
N GLN A 53 11.22 -14.17 -8.52
CA GLN A 53 12.48 -14.93 -8.50
C GLN A 53 13.31 -14.78 -9.79
N ASP A 54 12.65 -14.65 -10.94
CA ASP A 54 13.33 -14.40 -12.21
C ASP A 54 13.85 -12.96 -12.25
N ALA A 55 13.09 -12.00 -11.70
CA ALA A 55 13.54 -10.63 -11.51
C ALA A 55 14.81 -10.59 -10.65
N ALA A 56 14.84 -11.29 -9.50
CA ALA A 56 16.01 -11.38 -8.63
C ALA A 56 17.24 -11.93 -9.38
N THR A 57 17.03 -13.00 -10.15
CA THR A 57 18.11 -13.65 -10.92
C THR A 57 18.68 -12.72 -12.00
N LEU A 58 17.84 -11.97 -12.70
CA LEU A 58 18.27 -11.02 -13.73
C LEU A 58 19.01 -9.83 -13.12
N ALA A 59 18.52 -9.31 -12.00
CA ALA A 59 19.13 -8.20 -11.28
C ALA A 59 20.49 -8.58 -10.68
N ALA A 60 20.62 -9.80 -10.13
CA ALA A 60 21.89 -10.34 -9.65
C ALA A 60 22.94 -10.42 -10.77
N LYS A 61 22.55 -10.89 -11.96
CA LYS A 61 23.42 -10.89 -13.15
C LYS A 61 23.81 -9.48 -13.58
N ALA A 62 22.91 -8.51 -13.47
CA ALA A 62 23.22 -7.11 -13.75
C ALA A 62 24.31 -6.59 -12.80
N LEU A 63 24.18 -6.88 -11.50
CA LEU A 63 25.16 -6.50 -10.49
C LEU A 63 26.52 -7.18 -10.72
N GLU A 64 26.55 -8.47 -11.03
CA GLU A 64 27.79 -9.22 -11.37
C GLU A 64 28.51 -8.65 -12.60
N GLY A 65 27.74 -8.17 -13.59
CA GLY A 65 28.26 -7.53 -14.79
C GLY A 65 28.67 -6.06 -14.60
N SER A 66 28.44 -5.48 -13.42
CA SER A 66 28.70 -4.07 -13.12
C SER A 66 30.07 -3.85 -12.48
N SER A 67 30.64 -2.66 -12.66
CA SER A 67 31.87 -2.29 -11.95
C SER A 67 31.55 -1.82 -10.53
N PRO A 68 32.34 -2.16 -9.51
CA PRO A 68 32.10 -1.66 -8.15
C PRO A 68 32.04 -0.14 -8.11
N GLY A 69 30.98 0.42 -7.51
CA GLY A 69 30.78 1.87 -7.41
C GLY A 69 30.24 2.56 -8.67
N SER A 70 29.97 1.82 -9.76
CA SER A 70 29.40 2.41 -10.97
C SER A 70 27.90 2.65 -10.83
N ASP A 71 27.37 3.52 -11.69
CA ASP A 71 25.94 3.79 -11.81
C ASP A 71 25.14 2.50 -12.14
N ASP A 72 25.69 1.63 -13.00
CA ASP A 72 25.11 0.32 -13.27
C ASP A 72 25.00 -0.58 -12.02
N ALA A 73 25.98 -0.51 -11.11
CA ALA A 73 25.95 -1.25 -9.86
C ALA A 73 24.92 -0.65 -8.91
N LEU A 74 24.82 0.67 -8.85
CA LEU A 74 23.81 1.39 -8.05
C LEU A 74 22.39 1.00 -8.48
N LEU A 75 22.10 1.06 -9.79
CA LEU A 75 20.81 0.66 -10.35
C LEU A 75 20.47 -0.79 -10.00
N ALA A 76 21.41 -1.71 -10.18
CA ALA A 76 21.20 -3.13 -9.86
C ALA A 76 21.02 -3.37 -8.35
N LEU A 77 21.75 -2.65 -7.48
CA LEU A 77 21.63 -2.78 -6.03
C LEU A 77 20.28 -2.29 -5.51
N ASN A 78 19.81 -1.13 -5.99
CA ASN A 78 18.50 -0.62 -5.58
C ASN A 78 17.38 -1.54 -6.04
N PHE A 79 17.44 -2.02 -7.28
CA PHE A 79 16.45 -2.96 -7.78
C PHE A 79 16.49 -4.31 -7.04
N LEU A 80 17.67 -4.83 -6.70
CA LEU A 80 17.79 -6.02 -5.84
C LEU A 80 17.21 -5.78 -4.44
N GLY A 81 17.42 -4.59 -3.87
CA GLY A 81 16.80 -4.20 -2.60
C GLY A 81 15.28 -4.29 -2.66
N GLN A 82 14.67 -3.72 -3.69
CA GLN A 82 13.23 -3.78 -3.92
C GLN A 82 12.74 -5.23 -4.10
N VAL A 83 13.39 -6.01 -4.97
CA VAL A 83 12.98 -7.40 -5.20
C VAL A 83 13.12 -8.25 -3.93
N SER A 84 14.15 -8.01 -3.12
CA SER A 84 14.32 -8.69 -1.83
C SER A 84 13.20 -8.35 -0.83
N LEU A 85 12.69 -7.11 -0.82
CA LEU A 85 11.51 -6.73 -0.03
C LEU A 85 10.27 -7.53 -0.45
N GLU A 86 10.02 -7.64 -1.76
CA GLU A 86 8.90 -8.42 -2.32
C GLU A 86 9.00 -9.93 -2.01
N LEU A 87 10.22 -10.43 -1.84
CA LEU A 87 10.47 -11.82 -1.41
C LEU A 87 10.37 -12.04 0.10
N GLY A 88 10.21 -10.98 0.89
CA GLY A 88 10.26 -11.02 2.35
C GLY A 88 11.67 -11.26 2.92
N ASP A 89 12.72 -11.13 2.11
CA ASP A 89 14.12 -11.24 2.57
C ASP A 89 14.64 -9.86 2.99
N PHE A 90 14.19 -9.43 4.17
CA PHE A 90 14.50 -8.11 4.74
C PHE A 90 15.99 -7.90 4.99
N ASP A 91 16.72 -8.95 5.38
CA ASP A 91 18.16 -8.92 5.60
C ASP A 91 18.93 -8.65 4.30
N ALA A 92 18.59 -9.38 3.23
CA ALA A 92 19.20 -9.16 1.92
C ALA A 92 18.82 -7.78 1.36
N ALA A 93 17.56 -7.37 1.49
CA ALA A 93 17.11 -6.05 1.05
C ALA A 93 17.94 -4.95 1.70
N ARG A 94 18.06 -4.98 3.03
CA ARG A 94 18.88 -4.03 3.80
C ARG A 94 20.33 -4.03 3.36
N ALA A 95 20.94 -5.21 3.18
CA ALA A 95 22.33 -5.33 2.74
C ALA A 95 22.57 -4.73 1.34
N TYR A 96 21.65 -4.93 0.39
CA TYR A 96 21.76 -4.33 -0.94
C TYR A 96 21.59 -2.80 -0.89
N LEU A 97 20.61 -2.30 -0.15
CA LEU A 97 20.34 -0.86 -0.03
C LEU A 97 21.48 -0.12 0.68
N LEU A 98 22.09 -0.69 1.72
CA LEU A 98 23.28 -0.10 2.35
C LEU A 98 24.46 0.01 1.37
N ARG A 99 24.65 -0.99 0.50
CA ARG A 99 25.65 -0.93 -0.56
C ARG A 99 25.31 0.12 -1.61
N ALA A 100 24.03 0.32 -1.94
CA ALA A 100 23.59 1.39 -2.83
C ALA A 100 23.86 2.77 -2.23
N VAL A 101 23.58 2.96 -0.94
CA VAL A 101 23.91 4.20 -0.21
C VAL A 101 25.40 4.50 -0.25
N ALA A 102 26.28 3.49 -0.15
CA ALA A 102 27.73 3.71 -0.27
C ALA A 102 28.17 4.23 -1.65
N ILE A 103 27.32 4.17 -2.68
CA ILE A 103 27.57 4.69 -4.03
C ILE A 103 26.90 6.05 -4.25
N ASP A 104 25.79 6.32 -3.54
CA ASP A 104 24.98 7.54 -3.61
C ASP A 104 24.52 7.94 -2.21
N GLU A 105 25.45 8.53 -1.45
CA GLU A 105 25.33 8.75 0.00
C GLU A 105 24.21 9.73 0.37
N ASP A 106 23.92 10.69 -0.50
CA ASP A 106 22.95 11.76 -0.27
C ASP A 106 21.73 11.66 -1.19
N GLY A 107 21.69 10.74 -2.16
CA GLY A 107 20.59 10.67 -3.13
C GLY A 107 20.66 11.72 -4.23
N ALA A 108 21.83 12.32 -4.48
CA ALA A 108 21.98 13.36 -5.51
C ALA A 108 22.05 12.80 -6.93
N LYS A 109 22.33 11.51 -7.11
CA LYS A 109 22.33 10.90 -8.43
C LYS A 109 20.91 10.84 -9.02
N ASP A 110 20.85 10.91 -10.34
CA ASP A 110 19.61 10.85 -11.11
C ASP A 110 18.95 9.46 -10.97
N GLU A 111 17.63 9.40 -10.87
CA GLU A 111 16.89 8.14 -10.74
C GLU A 111 17.07 7.22 -11.95
N GLY A 112 17.25 7.79 -13.16
CA GLY A 112 17.52 7.03 -14.38
C GLY A 112 18.84 6.27 -14.37
N VAL A 113 19.75 6.60 -13.45
CA VAL A 113 21.01 5.87 -13.20
C VAL A 113 21.00 5.10 -11.88
N GLY A 114 19.82 4.92 -11.28
CA GLY A 114 19.62 4.22 -10.01
C GLY A 114 19.78 5.10 -8.78
N GLY A 115 19.80 6.43 -8.90
CA GLY A 115 19.82 7.33 -7.74
C GLY A 115 18.49 7.40 -6.98
N GLY A 116 18.20 8.55 -6.36
CA GLY A 116 16.90 8.82 -5.77
C GLY A 116 16.72 8.45 -4.29
N PRO A 117 15.54 8.76 -3.72
CA PRO A 117 15.29 8.73 -2.28
C PRO A 117 14.88 7.36 -1.73
N ASP A 118 14.37 6.45 -2.57
CA ASP A 118 13.68 5.22 -2.12
C ASP A 118 14.51 4.35 -1.20
N LYS A 119 15.79 4.16 -1.53
CA LYS A 119 16.71 3.38 -0.69
C LYS A 119 16.75 3.87 0.76
N PHE A 120 16.64 5.18 0.99
CA PHE A 120 16.63 5.74 2.34
C PHE A 120 15.31 5.48 3.05
N LEU A 121 14.19 5.61 2.34
CA LEU A 121 12.85 5.35 2.90
C LEU A 121 12.71 3.87 3.30
N SER A 122 13.15 2.96 2.44
CA SER A 122 13.18 1.53 2.75
C SER A 122 14.13 1.19 3.90
N LEU A 123 15.32 1.80 3.95
CA LEU A 123 16.25 1.58 5.07
C LEU A 123 15.71 2.08 6.41
N ALA A 124 14.89 3.15 6.40
CA ALA A 124 14.25 3.64 7.61
C ALA A 124 13.25 2.62 8.18
N GLN A 125 12.45 2.00 7.32
CA GLN A 125 11.49 0.96 7.69
C GLN A 125 12.18 -0.38 8.05
N LEU A 126 13.33 -0.67 7.44
CA LEU A 126 14.16 -1.86 7.72
C LEU A 126 15.14 -1.66 8.89
N SER A 127 15.08 -0.54 9.60
CA SER A 127 16.00 -0.30 10.71
C SER A 127 15.73 -1.28 11.86
N GLU A 128 16.74 -2.06 12.22
CA GLU A 128 16.69 -2.95 13.39
C GLU A 128 16.73 -2.16 14.71
N GLU A 129 17.31 -0.95 14.70
CA GLU A 129 17.37 -0.08 15.88
C GLU A 129 16.08 0.72 16.07
N GLY A 130 15.38 1.03 14.98
CA GLY A 130 14.21 1.90 15.00
C GLY A 130 14.56 3.33 15.41
N GLY A 131 13.58 4.06 15.95
CA GLY A 131 13.78 5.36 16.59
C GLY A 131 14.68 6.33 15.82
N LYS A 132 15.82 6.71 16.41
CA LYS A 132 16.74 7.72 15.85
C LYS A 132 17.41 7.25 14.55
N ASP A 133 17.68 5.96 14.39
CA ASP A 133 18.25 5.44 13.15
C ASP A 133 17.24 5.55 12.00
N SER A 134 15.98 5.13 12.23
CA SER A 134 14.89 5.31 11.27
C SER A 134 14.68 6.77 10.88
N VAL A 135 14.64 7.68 11.87
CA VAL A 135 14.53 9.12 11.60
C VAL A 135 15.70 9.62 10.74
N GLY A 136 16.94 9.20 11.04
CA GLY A 136 18.11 9.59 10.26
C GLY A 136 18.04 9.15 8.79
N TRP A 137 17.48 7.97 8.51
CA TRP A 137 17.24 7.50 7.16
C TRP A 137 16.10 8.26 6.47
N PHE A 138 14.97 8.48 7.14
CA PHE A 138 13.86 9.27 6.60
C PHE A 138 14.29 10.71 6.30
N GLU A 139 15.08 11.35 7.17
CA GLU A 139 15.59 12.72 6.95
C GLU A 139 16.47 12.81 5.69
N LYS A 140 17.28 11.78 5.40
CA LYS A 140 18.03 11.70 4.13
C LYS A 140 17.11 11.58 2.92
N GLY A 141 16.09 10.71 3.01
CA GLY A 141 15.08 10.55 1.97
C GLY A 141 14.32 11.85 1.71
N ALA A 142 13.84 12.51 2.77
CA ALA A 142 13.15 13.79 2.71
C ALA A 142 14.04 14.90 2.13
N ALA A 143 15.33 14.94 2.48
CA ALA A 143 16.26 15.90 1.89
C ALA A 143 16.45 15.69 0.38
N ALA A 144 16.56 14.43 -0.07
CA ALA A 144 16.63 14.11 -1.49
C ALA A 144 15.34 14.50 -2.23
N LEU A 145 14.16 14.15 -1.68
CA LEU A 145 12.85 14.53 -2.22
C LEU A 145 12.67 16.05 -2.31
N LYS A 146 13.01 16.80 -1.26
CA LYS A 146 12.95 18.27 -1.25
C LYS A 146 13.79 18.87 -2.37
N ARG A 147 14.99 18.34 -2.63
CA ARG A 147 15.84 18.80 -3.75
C ARG A 147 15.19 18.54 -5.11
N GLN A 148 14.59 17.35 -5.30
CA GLN A 148 13.90 17.01 -6.55
C GLN A 148 12.66 17.89 -6.79
N VAL A 149 11.82 18.08 -5.76
CA VAL A 149 10.64 18.97 -5.81
C VAL A 149 11.06 20.39 -6.18
N GLN A 150 12.05 20.96 -5.48
CA GLN A 150 12.55 22.31 -5.76
C GLN A 150 13.13 22.44 -7.17
N ALA A 151 13.85 21.43 -7.66
CA ALA A 151 14.41 21.44 -9.01
C ALA A 151 13.31 21.45 -10.09
N LEU A 152 12.26 20.65 -9.92
CA LEU A 152 11.12 20.62 -10.84
C LEU A 152 10.33 21.93 -10.81
N GLU A 153 10.05 22.48 -9.63
CA GLU A 153 9.37 23.77 -9.49
C GLU A 153 10.16 24.91 -10.15
N ALA A 154 11.48 24.96 -9.93
CA ALA A 154 12.36 25.95 -10.56
C ALA A 154 12.38 25.80 -12.09
N ALA A 155 12.42 24.57 -12.60
CA ALA A 155 12.35 24.28 -14.03
C ALA A 155 11.01 24.71 -14.65
N GLY A 156 9.90 24.53 -13.93
CA GLY A 156 8.58 24.99 -14.35
C GLY A 156 8.41 26.51 -14.30
N ALA A 157 8.96 27.16 -13.28
CA ALA A 157 8.97 28.62 -13.17
C ALA A 157 9.77 29.26 -14.33
N ALA A 158 10.91 28.69 -14.69
CA ALA A 158 11.71 29.13 -15.85
C ALA A 158 10.97 29.00 -17.18
N LYS A 159 9.99 28.10 -17.29
CA LYS A 159 9.12 27.91 -18.46
C LYS A 159 7.82 28.73 -18.40
N GLY A 160 7.75 29.74 -17.52
CA GLY A 160 6.60 30.64 -17.39
C GLY A 160 5.39 30.01 -16.69
N GLY A 161 5.63 29.08 -15.76
CA GLY A 161 4.59 28.41 -14.97
C GLY A 161 3.84 27.30 -15.72
N LYS A 162 4.17 27.05 -16.99
CA LYS A 162 3.60 25.94 -17.76
C LYS A 162 4.41 24.68 -17.53
N HIS A 163 3.93 23.83 -16.63
CA HIS A 163 4.39 22.44 -16.57
C HIS A 163 3.74 21.65 -17.71
N GLY A 164 4.52 20.78 -18.37
CA GLY A 164 3.90 19.73 -19.19
C GLY A 164 3.10 18.79 -18.28
N SER A 165 2.07 18.14 -18.82
CA SER A 165 1.21 17.22 -18.05
C SER A 165 2.03 16.20 -17.24
N GLU A 166 3.04 15.60 -17.85
CA GLU A 166 3.94 14.62 -17.23
C GLU A 166 4.78 15.22 -16.08
N SER A 167 5.27 16.45 -16.25
CA SER A 167 6.07 17.13 -15.21
C SER A 167 5.22 17.58 -14.02
N ALA A 168 3.93 17.85 -14.24
CA ALA A 168 3.00 18.19 -13.15
C ALA A 168 2.63 16.94 -12.34
N LEU A 169 2.39 15.80 -13.01
CA LEU A 169 2.14 14.52 -12.35
C LEU A 169 3.34 14.06 -11.51
N LEU A 170 4.55 14.10 -12.07
CA LEU A 170 5.77 13.77 -11.32
C LEU A 170 5.98 14.68 -10.10
N LEU A 171 5.67 15.98 -10.23
CA LEU A 171 5.77 16.91 -9.09
C LEU A 171 4.76 16.56 -7.99
N ASP A 172 3.53 16.17 -8.36
CA ASP A 172 2.51 15.73 -7.41
C ASP A 172 2.93 14.44 -6.70
N GLU A 173 3.42 13.44 -7.44
CA GLU A 173 3.93 12.18 -6.88
C GLU A 173 5.07 12.41 -5.88
N LEU A 174 6.05 13.27 -6.23
CA LEU A 174 7.16 13.59 -5.34
C LEU A 174 6.72 14.37 -4.10
N ARG A 175 5.72 15.24 -4.22
CA ARG A 175 5.13 15.95 -3.06
C ARG A 175 4.41 14.99 -2.13
N LYS A 176 3.60 14.07 -2.67
CA LYS A 176 2.92 13.03 -1.87
C LYS A 176 3.94 12.15 -1.15
N LYS A 177 4.98 11.68 -1.85
CA LYS A 177 6.06 10.89 -1.26
C LYS A 177 6.84 11.64 -0.18
N LEU A 178 7.08 12.94 -0.36
CA LEU A 178 7.67 13.79 0.66
C LEU A 178 6.74 13.92 1.87
N ALA A 179 5.45 14.17 1.65
CA ALA A 179 4.47 14.30 2.72
C ALA A 179 4.34 12.99 3.52
N MET A 180 4.28 11.82 2.85
CA MET A 180 4.34 10.51 3.49
C MET A 180 5.60 10.34 4.34
N THR A 181 6.77 10.71 3.81
CA THR A 181 8.03 10.63 4.55
C THR A 181 7.98 11.46 5.84
N LEU A 182 7.43 12.67 5.77
CA LEU A 182 7.26 13.54 6.95
C LEU A 182 6.27 12.93 7.95
N CYS A 183 5.19 12.31 7.47
CA CYS A 183 4.22 11.60 8.31
C CYS A 183 4.87 10.41 9.02
N SER A 184 5.65 9.60 8.32
CA SER A 184 6.38 8.47 8.92
C SER A 184 7.39 8.92 9.99
N VAL A 185 8.06 10.07 9.81
CA VAL A 185 8.93 10.63 10.88
C VAL A 185 8.09 11.02 12.09
N ALA A 186 6.93 11.66 11.89
CA ALA A 186 6.04 12.02 13.00
C ALA A 186 5.55 10.78 13.76
N GLU A 187 5.20 9.71 13.05
CA GLU A 187 4.80 8.43 13.66
C GLU A 187 5.89 7.82 14.53
N VAL A 188 7.16 7.85 14.08
CA VAL A 188 8.30 7.39 14.89
C VAL A 188 8.45 8.23 16.18
N TYR A 189 8.14 9.53 16.13
CA TYR A 189 8.08 10.38 17.33
C TYR A 189 6.87 10.12 18.23
N MET A 190 5.82 9.51 17.70
CA MET A 190 4.65 9.09 18.48
C MET A 190 4.80 7.69 19.09
N THR A 191 5.74 6.89 18.61
CA THR A 191 6.03 5.55 19.14
C THR A 191 7.40 5.49 19.83
N ASP A 192 8.47 5.31 19.05
CA ASP A 192 9.81 4.93 19.51
C ASP A 192 10.50 6.08 20.25
N LEU A 193 10.30 7.30 19.74
CA LEU A 193 10.91 8.53 20.26
C LEU A 193 9.93 9.39 21.06
N SER A 194 8.83 8.80 21.52
CA SER A 194 7.79 9.48 22.30
C SER A 194 8.28 10.07 23.63
N TRP A 195 9.45 9.64 24.13
CA TRP A 195 10.09 10.17 25.33
C TRP A 195 11.07 11.32 25.10
N GLU A 196 11.34 11.72 23.85
CA GLU A 196 12.20 12.88 23.58
C GLU A 196 11.49 14.19 23.95
N GLU A 197 12.21 15.13 24.56
CA GLU A 197 11.62 16.39 25.04
C GLU A 197 11.02 17.25 23.91
N ASP A 198 11.53 17.11 22.69
CA ASP A 198 11.08 17.84 21.51
C ASP A 198 10.10 17.05 20.61
N ALA A 199 9.64 15.85 21.03
CA ALA A 199 8.80 14.97 20.22
C ALA A 199 7.51 15.68 19.74
N GLU A 200 6.76 16.31 20.67
CA GLU A 200 5.54 17.04 20.33
C GLU A 200 5.79 18.18 19.33
N GLN A 201 6.86 18.96 19.55
CA GLN A 201 7.21 20.08 18.68
C GLN A 201 7.61 19.60 17.27
N ARG A 202 8.31 18.46 17.18
CA ARG A 202 8.66 17.84 15.90
C ARG A 202 7.42 17.33 15.18
N CYS A 203 6.53 16.60 15.85
CA CYS A 203 5.27 16.14 15.27
C CYS A 203 4.42 17.29 14.71
N GLU A 204 4.29 18.38 15.47
CA GLU A 204 3.57 19.59 15.02
C GLU A 204 4.19 20.18 13.74
N SER A 205 5.52 20.31 13.72
CA SER A 205 6.24 20.90 12.59
C SER A 205 6.14 20.02 11.34
N LEU A 206 6.32 18.70 11.50
CA LEU A 206 6.30 17.72 10.42
C LEU A 206 4.91 17.59 9.78
N THR A 207 3.86 17.47 10.59
CA THR A 207 2.48 17.35 10.09
C THR A 207 1.97 18.65 9.46
N THR A 208 2.38 19.81 10.00
CA THR A 208 2.12 21.12 9.36
C THR A 208 2.82 21.22 8.01
N GLU A 209 4.09 20.78 7.91
CA GLU A 209 4.79 20.77 6.63
C GLU A 209 4.13 19.79 5.64
N ALA A 210 3.77 18.58 6.07
CA ALA A 210 3.15 17.56 5.23
C ALA A 210 1.83 18.06 4.59
N THR A 211 0.95 18.67 5.39
CA THR A 211 -0.33 19.23 4.89
C THR A 211 -0.15 20.43 3.97
N LEU A 212 0.96 21.19 4.08
CA LEU A 212 1.30 22.26 3.13
C LEU A 212 1.87 21.70 1.82
N VAL A 213 2.65 20.62 1.89
CA VAL A 213 3.27 19.97 0.73
C VAL A 213 2.23 19.24 -0.12
N ALA A 214 1.30 18.51 0.51
CA ALA A 214 0.29 17.71 -0.17
C ALA A 214 -1.10 17.87 0.50
N PRO A 215 -1.78 19.03 0.34
CA PRO A 215 -3.07 19.31 0.99
C PRO A 215 -4.23 18.43 0.50
N ASP A 216 -4.09 17.83 -0.69
CA ASP A 216 -5.09 16.95 -1.31
C ASP A 216 -4.73 15.46 -1.14
N PHE A 217 -3.85 15.14 -0.17
CA PHE A 217 -3.47 13.77 0.17
C PHE A 217 -3.98 13.42 1.57
N ALA A 218 -4.91 12.47 1.65
CA ALA A 218 -5.73 12.21 2.83
C ALA A 218 -4.90 11.83 4.06
N GLU A 219 -3.86 11.02 3.86
CA GLU A 219 -2.98 10.48 4.89
C GLU A 219 -2.26 11.60 5.66
N THR A 220 -1.98 12.76 5.03
CA THR A 220 -1.41 13.92 5.75
C THR A 220 -2.34 14.44 6.84
N TRP A 221 -3.64 14.45 6.57
CA TRP A 221 -4.67 14.87 7.51
C TRP A 221 -4.93 13.80 8.57
N GLN A 222 -4.79 12.52 8.22
CA GLN A 222 -4.89 11.40 9.17
C GLN A 222 -3.75 11.44 10.19
N THR A 223 -2.51 11.63 9.77
CA THR A 223 -1.38 11.76 10.69
C THR A 223 -1.49 13.04 11.52
N LEU A 224 -1.95 14.16 10.94
CA LEU A 224 -2.24 15.37 11.72
C LEU A 224 -3.30 15.09 12.82
N ALA A 225 -4.37 14.37 12.49
CA ALA A 225 -5.38 13.99 13.48
C ALA A 225 -4.80 13.13 14.61
N ASN A 226 -3.92 12.18 14.28
CA ASN A 226 -3.23 11.34 15.26
C ASN A 226 -2.41 12.19 16.25
N VAL A 227 -1.68 13.20 15.75
CA VAL A 227 -0.97 14.17 16.60
C VAL A 227 -1.94 14.97 17.47
N ARG A 228 -3.08 15.43 16.92
CA ARG A 228 -4.10 16.18 17.67
C ARG A 228 -4.73 15.33 18.79
N ILE A 229 -4.98 14.04 18.55
CA ILE A 229 -5.45 13.10 19.57
C ILE A 229 -4.43 13.02 20.71
N SER A 230 -3.15 12.85 20.41
CA SER A 230 -2.08 12.80 21.43
C SER A 230 -1.96 14.10 22.24
N GLN A 231 -2.31 15.24 21.63
CA GLN A 231 -2.40 16.55 22.29
C GLN A 231 -3.72 16.76 23.07
N SER A 232 -4.62 15.77 23.11
CA SER A 232 -5.97 15.88 23.65
C SER A 232 -6.82 16.99 22.99
N ARG A 233 -6.55 17.30 21.71
CA ARG A 233 -7.27 18.30 20.89
C ARG A 233 -8.28 17.61 19.98
N PHE A 234 -9.29 16.98 20.57
CA PHE A 234 -10.24 16.13 19.85
C PHE A 234 -11.04 16.87 18.77
N ASP A 235 -11.44 18.13 18.97
CA ASP A 235 -12.18 18.90 17.96
C ASP A 235 -11.32 19.16 16.70
N ASP A 236 -10.03 19.44 16.90
CA ASP A 236 -9.09 19.62 15.79
C ASP A 236 -8.78 18.30 15.09
N ALA A 237 -8.73 17.19 15.84
CA ALA A 237 -8.61 15.85 15.28
C ALA A 237 -9.81 15.49 14.41
N LYS A 238 -11.04 15.73 14.89
CA LYS A 238 -12.28 15.55 14.12
C LYS A 238 -12.27 16.38 12.83
N ALA A 239 -11.85 17.64 12.91
CA ALA A 239 -11.76 18.51 11.74
C ALA A 239 -10.76 17.96 10.70
N ALA A 240 -9.59 17.47 11.14
CA ALA A 240 -8.60 16.87 10.25
C ALA A 240 -9.10 15.55 9.63
N LEU A 241 -9.74 14.66 10.41
CA LEU A 241 -10.28 13.40 9.89
C LEU A 241 -11.42 13.63 8.89
N ASN A 242 -12.31 14.60 9.15
CA ASN A 242 -13.33 15.00 8.18
C ASN A 242 -12.71 15.52 6.89
N ARG A 243 -11.64 16.32 6.99
CA ARG A 243 -10.92 16.79 5.81
C ARG A 243 -10.28 15.64 5.02
N SER A 244 -9.73 14.63 5.69
CA SER A 244 -9.26 13.39 5.06
C SER A 244 -10.40 12.69 4.30
N LEU A 245 -11.54 12.45 4.95
CA LEU A 245 -12.69 11.75 4.35
C LEU A 245 -13.26 12.48 3.13
N GLU A 246 -13.37 13.82 3.17
CA GLU A 246 -13.85 14.64 2.05
C GLU A 246 -13.06 14.44 0.75
N LEU A 247 -11.81 14.00 0.83
CA LEU A 247 -10.96 13.82 -0.35
C LEU A 247 -11.31 12.56 -1.14
N TRP A 248 -11.91 11.54 -0.52
CA TRP A 248 -12.02 10.22 -1.16
C TRP A 248 -13.31 9.43 -0.86
N LYS A 249 -14.10 9.80 0.15
CA LYS A 249 -15.26 9.00 0.58
C LYS A 249 -16.29 8.74 -0.53
N ASP A 250 -16.51 9.74 -1.38
CA ASP A 250 -17.50 9.71 -2.47
C ASP A 250 -16.90 9.20 -3.80
N LEU A 251 -15.65 8.73 -3.79
CA LEU A 251 -14.94 8.23 -4.97
C LEU A 251 -15.08 6.71 -5.10
N PRO A 252 -15.11 6.19 -6.35
CA PRO A 252 -15.22 4.76 -6.58
C PRO A 252 -14.01 4.01 -6.00
N PRO A 253 -14.16 2.71 -5.62
CA PRO A 253 -13.09 1.90 -5.03
C PRO A 253 -11.77 1.91 -5.80
N GLU A 254 -11.82 1.94 -7.13
CA GLU A 254 -10.67 1.92 -8.01
C GLU A 254 -9.98 3.28 -8.23
N ASP A 255 -10.49 4.37 -7.64
CA ASP A 255 -9.87 5.68 -7.79
C ASP A 255 -8.51 5.75 -7.06
N PRO A 256 -7.41 6.17 -7.73
CA PRO A 256 -6.07 6.23 -7.12
C PRO A 256 -5.93 7.18 -5.92
N THR A 257 -6.91 8.03 -5.67
CA THR A 257 -6.93 8.93 -4.50
C THR A 257 -7.52 8.28 -3.25
N VAL A 258 -8.16 7.12 -3.39
CA VAL A 258 -8.62 6.31 -2.26
C VAL A 258 -7.38 5.75 -1.55
N PRO A 259 -7.21 6.00 -0.24
CA PRO A 259 -6.07 5.48 0.49
C PRO A 259 -6.03 3.96 0.46
N ASP A 260 -4.83 3.39 0.57
CA ASP A 260 -4.67 1.95 0.58
C ASP A 260 -5.37 1.29 1.78
N PHE A 261 -5.51 -0.04 1.71
CA PHE A 261 -6.23 -0.80 2.71
C PHE A 261 -5.66 -0.59 4.13
N PRO A 262 -4.33 -0.71 4.37
CA PRO A 262 -3.76 -0.44 5.70
C PRO A 262 -4.01 0.97 6.22
N SER A 263 -3.93 1.99 5.36
CA SER A 263 -4.19 3.38 5.76
C SER A 263 -5.64 3.58 6.20
N ARG A 264 -6.59 2.94 5.52
CA ARG A 264 -8.02 2.99 5.91
C ARG A 264 -8.32 2.22 7.20
N VAL A 265 -7.63 1.11 7.47
CA VAL A 265 -7.70 0.43 8.78
C VAL A 265 -7.21 1.38 9.89
N GLY A 266 -6.09 2.06 9.68
CA GLY A 266 -5.58 3.09 10.59
C GLY A 266 -6.57 4.24 10.80
N LEU A 267 -7.17 4.74 9.72
CA LEU A 267 -8.21 5.76 9.77
C LEU A 267 -9.42 5.34 10.61
N ALA A 268 -9.92 4.11 10.44
CA ALA A 268 -11.06 3.61 11.22
C ALA A 268 -10.77 3.64 12.73
N ARG A 269 -9.55 3.27 13.15
CA ARG A 269 -9.11 3.37 14.55
C ARG A 269 -9.12 4.81 15.05
N LEU A 270 -8.63 5.76 14.23
CA LEU A 270 -8.63 7.19 14.59
C LEU A 270 -10.05 7.75 14.70
N LEU A 271 -10.96 7.36 13.79
CA LEU A 271 -12.37 7.78 13.82
C LEU A 271 -13.07 7.28 15.08
N MET A 272 -12.86 6.01 15.45
CA MET A 272 -13.39 5.45 16.70
C MET A 272 -12.85 6.18 17.94
N GLU A 273 -11.54 6.47 17.98
CA GLU A 273 -10.91 7.19 19.10
C GLU A 273 -11.49 8.60 19.31
N VAL A 274 -11.90 9.27 18.23
CA VAL A 274 -12.53 10.59 18.31
C VAL A 274 -14.05 10.54 18.34
N GLU A 275 -14.68 9.40 18.60
CA GLU A 275 -16.15 9.29 18.67
C GLU A 275 -16.88 9.65 17.35
N LEU A 276 -16.28 9.32 16.21
CA LEU A 276 -16.90 9.34 14.89
C LEU A 276 -17.22 7.90 14.46
N GLU A 277 -18.03 7.20 15.28
CA GLU A 277 -18.30 5.78 15.05
C GLU A 277 -19.03 5.52 13.73
N GLN A 278 -19.94 6.40 13.32
CA GLN A 278 -20.71 6.23 12.08
C GLN A 278 -19.78 6.23 10.87
N GLU A 279 -18.90 7.22 10.77
CA GLU A 279 -17.90 7.32 9.72
C GLU A 279 -16.91 6.15 9.78
N ALA A 280 -16.54 5.68 10.98
CA ALA A 280 -15.68 4.51 11.13
C ALA A 280 -16.33 3.25 10.54
N ILE A 281 -17.62 3.01 10.80
CA ILE A 281 -18.36 1.87 10.26
C ILE A 281 -18.44 1.92 8.73
N GLU A 282 -18.73 3.09 8.15
CA GLU A 282 -18.77 3.26 6.69
C GLU A 282 -17.42 2.92 6.02
N VAL A 283 -16.30 3.33 6.65
CA VAL A 283 -14.96 2.96 6.17
C VAL A 283 -14.72 1.44 6.28
N LEU A 284 -15.13 0.84 7.39
CA LEU A 284 -14.94 -0.60 7.66
C LEU A 284 -15.81 -1.48 6.75
N GLU A 285 -17.03 -1.08 6.43
CA GLU A 285 -17.90 -1.76 5.46
C GLU A 285 -17.29 -1.78 4.07
N ARG A 286 -16.72 -0.64 3.64
CA ARG A 286 -15.99 -0.58 2.37
C ARG A 286 -14.75 -1.47 2.38
N LEU A 287 -14.02 -1.55 3.49
CA LEU A 287 -12.87 -2.46 3.64
C LEU A 287 -13.29 -3.93 3.53
N VAL A 288 -14.39 -4.34 4.19
CA VAL A 288 -14.93 -5.70 4.05
C VAL A 288 -15.34 -6.01 2.62
N GLY A 289 -15.91 -5.03 1.91
CA GLY A 289 -16.25 -5.18 0.48
C GLY A 289 -15.04 -5.41 -0.44
N GLU A 290 -13.84 -5.03 0.00
CA GLU A 290 -12.59 -5.23 -0.74
C GLU A 290 -11.83 -6.50 -0.31
N ASP A 291 -11.77 -6.77 0.99
CA ASP A 291 -11.17 -7.98 1.57
C ASP A 291 -11.96 -8.45 2.80
N ASP A 292 -12.74 -9.50 2.62
CA ASP A 292 -13.54 -10.13 3.67
C ASP A 292 -12.74 -11.08 4.57
N GLN A 293 -11.44 -11.26 4.31
CA GLN A 293 -10.56 -12.14 5.09
C GLN A 293 -9.82 -11.41 6.23
N SER A 294 -9.97 -10.10 6.37
CA SER A 294 -9.28 -9.34 7.41
C SER A 294 -9.91 -9.49 8.80
N VAL A 295 -9.29 -10.28 9.67
CA VAL A 295 -9.71 -10.47 11.08
C VAL A 295 -9.83 -9.13 11.81
N GLU A 296 -8.86 -8.24 11.60
CA GLU A 296 -8.81 -6.94 12.27
C GLU A 296 -9.97 -6.01 11.86
N VAL A 297 -10.33 -6.00 10.57
CA VAL A 297 -11.45 -5.17 10.07
C VAL A 297 -12.78 -5.65 10.65
N TRP A 298 -13.02 -6.97 10.68
CA TRP A 298 -14.21 -7.54 11.30
C TRP A 298 -14.28 -7.22 12.80
N TYR A 299 -13.15 -7.31 13.50
CA TYR A 299 -13.06 -6.92 14.90
C TYR A 299 -13.38 -5.44 15.11
N LEU A 300 -12.77 -4.54 14.33
CA LEU A 300 -12.98 -3.09 14.46
C LEU A 300 -14.44 -2.70 14.19
N GLY A 301 -15.08 -3.28 13.18
CA GLY A 301 -16.48 -2.98 12.90
C GLY A 301 -17.42 -3.53 13.96
N GLY A 302 -17.16 -4.75 14.44
CA GLY A 302 -17.89 -5.33 15.57
C GLY A 302 -17.76 -4.49 16.84
N TRP A 303 -16.55 -4.03 17.16
CA TRP A 303 -16.29 -3.19 18.32
C TRP A 303 -16.89 -1.78 18.16
N GLY A 304 -16.78 -1.15 16.99
CA GLY A 304 -17.39 0.14 16.69
C GLY A 304 -18.91 0.11 16.84
N LEU A 305 -19.57 -0.93 16.32
CA LEU A 305 -21.02 -1.14 16.48
C LEU A 305 -21.42 -1.38 17.94
N TYR A 306 -20.58 -2.07 18.71
CA TYR A 306 -20.81 -2.28 20.14
C TYR A 306 -20.80 -0.94 20.90
N VAL A 307 -19.74 -0.13 20.70
CA VAL A 307 -19.59 1.20 21.33
C VAL A 307 -20.72 2.13 20.92
N MET A 308 -21.10 2.13 19.63
CA MET A 308 -22.25 2.90 19.15
C MET A 308 -23.53 2.51 19.89
N GLY A 309 -23.80 1.21 20.05
CA GLY A 309 -24.95 0.73 20.81
C GLY A 309 -24.88 1.06 22.31
N GLU A 310 -23.69 1.09 22.93
CA GLU A 310 -23.53 1.53 24.31
C GLU A 310 -23.97 3.00 24.48
N LYS A 311 -23.51 3.89 23.59
CA LYS A 311 -23.90 5.30 23.61
C LYS A 311 -25.40 5.50 23.39
N GLN A 312 -25.98 4.79 22.42
CA GLN A 312 -27.42 4.83 22.15
C GLN A 312 -28.23 4.32 23.35
N LYS A 313 -27.76 3.29 24.06
CA LYS A 313 -28.42 2.76 25.24
C LYS A 313 -28.41 3.76 26.42
N GLU A 314 -27.35 4.54 26.56
CA GLU A 314 -27.25 5.61 27.55
C GLU A 314 -28.17 6.79 27.20
N ASP A 315 -28.29 7.11 25.91
CA ASP A 315 -29.22 8.10 25.40
C ASP A 315 -30.64 7.52 25.28
N LYS A 316 -31.46 7.74 26.31
CA LYS A 316 -32.85 7.27 26.38
C LYS A 316 -33.77 7.77 25.25
N ALA A 317 -33.31 8.64 24.36
CA ALA A 317 -34.03 9.05 23.17
C ALA A 317 -33.86 8.09 21.97
N VAL A 318 -32.88 7.19 22.00
CA VAL A 318 -32.55 6.28 20.88
C VAL A 318 -32.82 4.83 21.29
N GLU A 319 -33.92 4.25 20.82
CA GLU A 319 -34.29 2.85 21.11
C GLU A 319 -33.55 1.81 20.23
N ASP A 320 -32.69 2.27 19.31
CA ASP A 320 -32.09 1.43 18.25
C ASP A 320 -30.80 0.69 18.66
N TRP A 321 -30.36 0.81 19.92
CA TRP A 321 -29.12 0.19 20.41
C TRP A 321 -29.05 -1.32 20.24
N LYS A 322 -30.22 -1.98 20.21
CA LYS A 322 -30.31 -3.43 19.98
C LYS A 322 -29.90 -3.79 18.56
N THR A 323 -30.27 -2.98 17.56
CA THR A 323 -29.91 -3.21 16.16
C THR A 323 -28.39 -3.13 16.00
N SER A 324 -27.77 -2.07 16.55
CA SER A 324 -26.30 -1.96 16.54
C SER A 324 -25.62 -3.15 17.22
N TRP A 325 -26.16 -3.65 18.34
CA TRP A 325 -25.59 -4.82 19.02
C TRP A 325 -25.87 -6.16 18.33
N ILE A 326 -26.95 -6.28 17.56
CA ILE A 326 -27.19 -7.43 16.69
C ILE A 326 -26.15 -7.43 15.57
N SER A 327 -25.95 -6.31 14.87
CA SER A 327 -24.91 -6.19 13.85
C SER A 327 -23.51 -6.40 14.42
N SER A 328 -23.20 -5.83 15.59
CA SER A 328 -21.93 -6.06 16.30
C SER A 328 -21.66 -7.55 16.53
N ARG A 329 -22.68 -8.31 16.95
CA ARG A 329 -22.57 -9.76 17.15
C ARG A 329 -22.20 -10.49 15.86
N VAL A 330 -22.82 -10.15 14.73
CA VAL A 330 -22.52 -10.74 13.42
C VAL A 330 -21.05 -10.52 13.06
N TRP A 331 -20.59 -9.27 13.14
CA TRP A 331 -19.21 -8.90 12.83
C TRP A 331 -18.19 -9.60 13.75
N LEU A 332 -18.46 -9.68 15.05
CA LEU A 332 -17.59 -10.34 16.02
C LEU A 332 -17.57 -11.87 15.87
N ASN A 333 -18.68 -12.49 15.48
CA ASN A 333 -18.71 -13.91 15.15
C ASN A 333 -17.85 -14.21 13.91
N GLN A 334 -17.97 -13.40 12.85
CA GLN A 334 -17.15 -13.54 11.66
C GLN A 334 -15.66 -13.30 11.96
N CYS A 335 -15.35 -12.30 12.79
CA CYS A 335 -14.00 -12.10 13.33
C CYS A 335 -13.46 -13.37 13.98
N LEU A 336 -14.21 -13.99 14.90
CA LEU A 336 -13.76 -15.20 15.61
C LEU A 336 -13.75 -16.46 14.74
N HIS A 337 -14.54 -16.49 13.66
CA HIS A 337 -14.46 -17.52 12.65
C HIS A 337 -13.12 -17.45 11.91
N LEU A 338 -12.80 -16.29 11.32
CA LEU A 338 -11.55 -16.07 10.60
C LEU A 338 -10.32 -16.20 11.50
N TYR A 339 -10.41 -15.70 12.74
CA TYR A 339 -9.37 -15.86 13.76
C TYR A 339 -8.94 -17.31 13.94
N LYS A 340 -9.90 -18.25 13.98
CA LYS A 340 -9.62 -19.69 14.07
C LYS A 340 -9.14 -20.28 12.75
N LEU A 341 -9.73 -19.85 11.63
CA LEU A 341 -9.41 -20.39 10.31
C LEU A 341 -7.97 -20.06 9.89
N GLN A 342 -7.48 -18.89 10.27
CA GLN A 342 -6.18 -18.36 9.90
C GLN A 342 -5.08 -18.60 10.96
N ASP A 343 -5.40 -19.29 12.05
CA ASP A 343 -4.51 -19.42 13.22
C ASP A 343 -3.95 -18.05 13.67
N TYR A 344 -4.83 -17.04 13.75
CA TYR A 344 -4.44 -15.64 13.95
C TYR A 344 -3.80 -15.41 15.32
N GLU A 345 -2.69 -14.68 15.36
CA GLU A 345 -1.77 -14.66 16.51
C GLU A 345 -2.09 -13.60 17.59
N ASP A 346 -2.97 -12.62 17.32
CA ASP A 346 -3.32 -11.59 18.30
C ASP A 346 -4.29 -12.13 19.37
N GLU A 347 -3.74 -12.75 20.41
CA GLU A 347 -4.51 -13.29 21.54
C GLU A 347 -5.41 -12.24 22.21
N ARG A 348 -4.93 -11.00 22.34
CA ARG A 348 -5.66 -9.92 23.04
C ARG A 348 -6.91 -9.50 22.27
N LEU A 349 -6.78 -9.38 20.95
CA LEU A 349 -7.92 -9.13 20.07
C LEU A 349 -8.95 -10.26 20.18
N GLY A 350 -8.50 -11.51 20.10
CA GLY A 350 -9.37 -12.68 20.19
C GLY A 350 -10.08 -12.80 21.54
N GLU A 351 -9.42 -12.46 22.64
CA GLU A 351 -10.02 -12.39 23.98
C GLU A 351 -11.08 -11.29 24.07
N HIS A 352 -10.75 -10.08 23.62
CA HIS A 352 -11.69 -8.95 23.70
C HIS A 352 -12.94 -9.19 22.84
N ALA A 353 -12.82 -9.75 21.64
CA ALA A 353 -13.97 -10.12 20.82
C ALA A 353 -14.94 -11.08 21.54
N ARG A 354 -14.41 -12.05 22.31
CA ARG A 354 -15.23 -12.97 23.13
C ARG A 354 -15.88 -12.26 24.32
N GLU A 355 -15.18 -11.30 24.93
CA GLU A 355 -15.74 -10.48 26.02
C GLU A 355 -16.92 -9.63 25.54
N LEU A 356 -16.78 -8.97 24.38
CA LEU A 356 -17.85 -8.19 23.75
C LEU A 356 -19.07 -9.08 23.42
N LEU A 357 -18.86 -10.25 22.81
CA LEU A 357 -19.94 -11.20 22.55
C LEU A 357 -20.64 -11.65 23.84
N THR A 358 -19.89 -11.88 24.91
CA THR A 358 -20.45 -12.24 26.23
C THR A 358 -21.29 -11.09 26.80
N ALA A 359 -20.83 -9.84 26.66
CA ALA A 359 -21.56 -8.66 27.10
C ALA A 359 -22.88 -8.48 26.31
N ILE A 360 -22.83 -8.64 24.99
CA ILE A 360 -24.00 -8.59 24.11
C ILE A 360 -24.99 -9.72 24.45
N ALA A 361 -24.52 -10.95 24.66
CA ALA A 361 -25.35 -12.11 25.01
C ALA A 361 -26.07 -11.93 26.36
N LYS A 362 -25.43 -11.26 27.32
CA LYS A 362 -26.04 -10.98 28.63
C LYS A 362 -27.30 -10.09 28.52
N GLU A 363 -27.32 -9.17 27.57
CA GLU A 363 -28.42 -8.20 27.42
C GLU A 363 -29.46 -8.65 26.37
N LEU A 364 -29.03 -9.26 25.27
CA LEU A 364 -29.91 -9.68 24.16
C LEU A 364 -30.27 -11.18 24.19
N GLY A 365 -29.64 -11.97 25.05
CA GLY A 365 -29.74 -13.43 25.03
C GLY A 365 -28.74 -14.07 24.06
N GLU A 366 -28.58 -15.40 24.16
CA GLU A 366 -27.72 -16.16 23.24
C GLU A 366 -28.20 -16.03 21.78
N ALA A 367 -27.27 -16.23 20.84
CA ALA A 367 -27.64 -16.30 19.43
C ALA A 367 -28.58 -17.50 19.20
N PRO A 368 -29.60 -17.39 18.33
CA PRO A 368 -30.45 -18.54 18.00
C PRO A 368 -29.60 -19.70 17.47
N GLU A 369 -29.66 -20.87 18.12
CA GLU A 369 -29.00 -22.09 17.60
C GLU A 369 -29.61 -22.46 16.23
N GLY A 370 -28.79 -22.46 15.17
CA GLY A 370 -29.14 -23.11 13.90
C GLY A 370 -29.54 -22.21 12.72
N LYS A 371 -29.16 -20.93 12.73
CA LYS A 371 -28.86 -20.25 11.46
C LYS A 371 -27.34 -20.33 11.31
N ASP A 372 -26.88 -21.11 10.35
CA ASP A 372 -25.48 -21.05 9.95
C ASP A 372 -25.16 -19.58 9.66
N ASP A 373 -23.99 -19.10 10.12
CA ASP A 373 -23.59 -17.69 10.05
C ASP A 373 -23.74 -17.09 8.62
N ASP A 374 -23.82 -17.93 7.58
CA ASP A 374 -24.04 -17.59 6.17
C ASP A 374 -25.42 -16.95 5.84
N ASP A 375 -26.48 -17.23 6.61
CA ASP A 375 -27.85 -16.77 6.27
C ASP A 375 -28.18 -15.35 6.80
N GLU A 376 -27.31 -14.74 7.62
CA GLU A 376 -27.47 -13.38 8.17
C GLU A 376 -26.63 -12.33 7.39
N PHE A 377 -25.89 -12.75 6.35
CA PHE A 377 -25.12 -11.87 5.44
C PHE A 377 -25.95 -11.21 4.32
N ALA A 378 -27.26 -11.40 4.31
CA ALA A 378 -28.13 -10.69 3.38
C ALA A 378 -28.30 -9.26 3.88
N TRP A 379 -27.43 -8.35 3.41
CA TRP A 379 -27.73 -6.93 3.37
C TRP A 379 -29.14 -6.79 2.77
N GLU A 380 -30.12 -6.39 3.58
CA GLU A 380 -31.39 -5.92 3.05
C GLU A 380 -31.06 -4.62 2.33
N ASP A 381 -30.73 -4.73 1.03
CA ASP A 381 -30.86 -3.64 0.10
C ASP A 381 -32.31 -3.16 0.20
N GLU A 382 -32.55 -2.09 0.95
CA GLU A 382 -33.76 -1.29 0.80
C GLU A 382 -33.70 -0.60 -0.58
N GLU A 383 -33.83 -1.39 -1.66
CA GLU A 383 -34.35 -0.87 -2.92
C GLU A 383 -35.79 -0.43 -2.64
N SER A 384 -35.93 0.88 -2.42
CA SER A 384 -37.19 1.60 -2.46
C SER A 384 -37.84 1.39 -3.83
N ASP A 385 -38.57 0.28 -3.96
CA ASP A 385 -39.56 0.03 -5.00
C ASP A 385 -40.78 0.92 -4.71
N GLU A 386 -40.65 2.24 -4.93
CA GLU A 386 -41.83 3.06 -5.22
C GLU A 386 -42.24 2.82 -6.67
N GLU A 387 -43.14 1.84 -6.82
CA GLU A 387 -44.03 1.69 -7.97
C GLU A 387 -44.60 3.05 -8.40
N MET A 388 -44.06 3.61 -9.50
CA MET A 388 -44.78 4.61 -10.30
C MET A 388 -45.94 3.92 -11.02
N GLN A 389 -47.01 3.64 -10.28
CA GLN A 389 -48.35 3.47 -10.83
C GLN A 389 -49.11 4.80 -10.70
N GLN A 390 -48.95 5.68 -11.69
CA GLN A 390 -50.05 6.41 -12.35
C GLN A 390 -49.61 7.21 -13.57
#